data_AF-A0A8C1H7E8-F1
#
_entry.id   AF-A0A8C1H7E8-F1
#
_cell.length_a   1.000
_cell.length_b   1.000
_cell.length_c   1.000
_cell.angle_alpha   90.00
_cell.angle_beta   90.00
_cell.angle_gamma   90.00
#
_symmetry.space_group_name_H-M   'P 1'
#
loop_
_entity.id
_entity.type
_entity.pdbx_description
1 polymer ?
#
loop_
_entity_poly.entity_id
_entity_poly.type
_entity_poly.pdbx_seq_one_letter_code
_entity_poly.pdbx_strand_id
1 'polypeptide(L)'
;MAPHLHTARKLFWILMNSLLRFTFMFVNNCVAIPSYCLYLLVLQPLRVVDAPTFWYIEGVMFRWLLAMVASWGWCAGYTVTEWGDDVRPMSEDEAMVIVNHQSTGDVCTLMMCLQDKGTVVRKMMWLMDHVFKYTNFGVVSLIHGDFFIRQGKAHREKQLVYLKDHLDKYYYSRDRKWIVLFPEGGFLRKRRETSQSFAKKKDLPYLTHVTLPRLGATEIILKTLGPQQENGILGTEGNPPGQSIKAKGLQWVIDMTIAYPNARPMDIQTWIFGYRDPTVTHVHYRDSAFRMGVGRSLHQPGTVNKNVLEGEFVPLCDGTMRRSSLVDLRPLDWDVDS
;
A
#
# COMPACT_ATOMS: atom_id res chain seq x y z
N MET A 1 -14.67 45.64 18.80
CA MET A 1 -13.25 45.34 19.13
C MET A 1 -13.01 43.91 19.62
N ALA A 2 -13.88 43.33 20.46
CA ALA A 2 -13.73 41.95 20.96
C ALA A 2 -13.56 40.81 19.91
N PRO A 3 -14.30 40.77 18.77
CA PRO A 3 -14.16 39.67 17.81
C PRO A 3 -12.82 39.68 17.06
N HIS A 4 -12.27 40.86 16.76
CA HIS A 4 -10.96 40.98 16.10
C HIS A 4 -9.81 40.53 17.02
N LEU A 5 -9.89 40.82 18.32
CA LEU A 5 -8.89 40.39 19.30
C LEU A 5 -8.92 38.86 19.50
N HIS A 6 -10.11 38.25 19.51
CA HIS A 6 -10.26 36.80 19.58
C HIS A 6 -9.68 36.11 18.33
N THR A 7 -10.01 36.61 17.13
CA THR A 7 -9.47 36.10 15.88
C THR A 7 -7.94 36.26 15.81
N ALA A 8 -7.41 37.42 16.22
CA ALA A 8 -5.97 37.66 16.25
C ALA A 8 -5.26 36.71 17.23
N ARG A 9 -5.83 36.47 18.42
CA ARG A 9 -5.29 35.52 19.40
C ARG A 9 -5.31 34.09 18.88
N LYS A 10 -6.40 33.66 18.24
CA LYS A 10 -6.50 32.34 17.61
C LYS A 10 -5.47 32.17 16.50
N LEU A 11 -5.33 33.16 15.63
CA LEU A 11 -4.35 33.16 14.54
C LEU A 11 -2.91 33.10 15.09
N PHE A 12 -2.59 33.93 16.08
CA PHE A 12 -1.29 33.91 16.74
C PHE A 12 -0.97 32.54 17.33
N TRP A 13 -1.93 31.91 18.02
CA TRP A 13 -1.76 30.58 18.59
C TRP A 13 -1.54 29.50 17.52
N ILE A 14 -2.31 29.53 16.43
CA ILE A 14 -2.12 28.63 15.28
C ILE A 14 -0.74 28.81 14.67
N LEU A 15 -0.30 30.05 14.45
CA LEU A 15 1.01 30.34 13.86
C LEU A 15 2.15 29.86 14.77
N MET A 16 2.07 30.14 16.07
CA MET A 16 3.09 29.74 17.03
C MET A 16 3.19 28.21 17.14
N ASN A 17 2.06 27.51 17.22
CA ASN A 17 2.03 26.05 17.22
C ASN A 17 2.54 25.45 15.90
N SER A 18 2.14 26.05 14.76
CA SER A 18 2.61 25.62 13.45
C SER A 18 4.13 25.73 13.34
N LEU A 19 4.70 26.82 13.85
CA LEU A 19 6.15 27.02 13.87
C LEU A 19 6.84 26.00 14.78
N LEU A 20 6.37 25.81 16.02
CA LEU A 20 6.95 24.84 16.96
C LEU A 20 6.93 23.42 16.38
N ARG A 21 5.81 23.03 15.77
CA ARG A 21 5.67 21.72 15.14
C ARG A 21 6.57 21.56 13.94
N PHE A 22 6.61 22.56 13.06
CA PHE A 22 7.50 22.56 11.91
C PHE A 22 8.96 22.43 12.36
N THR A 23 9.40 23.20 13.35
CA THR A 23 10.74 23.12 13.92
C THR A 23 11.03 21.73 14.48
N PHE A 24 10.12 21.16 15.28
CA PHE A 24 10.27 19.82 15.82
C PHE A 24 10.41 18.77 14.70
N MET A 25 9.53 18.79 13.71
CA MET A 25 9.56 17.84 12.60
C MET A 25 10.79 18.01 11.72
N PHE A 26 11.21 19.24 11.47
CA PHE A 26 12.41 19.55 10.71
C PHE A 26 13.65 18.99 11.40
N VAL A 27 13.88 19.34 12.67
CA VAL A 27 15.00 18.82 13.48
C VAL A 27 14.96 17.31 13.52
N ASN A 28 13.78 16.73 13.73
CA ASN A 28 13.61 15.31 13.77
C ASN A 28 14.00 14.61 12.45
N ASN A 29 13.58 15.14 11.30
CA ASN A 29 13.98 14.60 10.00
C ASN A 29 15.49 14.75 9.76
N CYS A 30 16.09 15.87 10.19
CA CYS A 30 17.53 16.11 10.12
C CYS A 30 18.35 15.15 10.99
N VAL A 31 17.76 14.54 12.01
CA VAL A 31 18.43 13.54 12.86
C VAL A 31 18.12 12.13 12.38
N ALA A 32 16.84 11.79 12.22
CA ALA A 32 16.38 10.42 11.97
C ALA A 32 16.87 9.87 10.62
N ILE A 33 16.80 10.66 9.54
CA ILE A 33 17.15 10.19 8.20
C ILE A 33 18.66 10.00 8.04
N PRO A 34 19.53 10.97 8.43
CA PRO A 34 20.97 10.74 8.41
C PRO A 34 21.40 9.60 9.33
N SER A 35 20.81 9.50 10.53
CA SER A 35 21.10 8.39 11.45
C SER A 35 20.77 7.04 10.84
N TYR A 36 19.59 6.91 10.22
CA TYR A 36 19.19 5.71 9.49
C TYR A 36 20.23 5.31 8.43
N CYS A 37 20.64 6.26 7.59
CA CYS A 37 21.64 6.02 6.56
C CYS A 37 23.01 5.63 7.13
N LEU A 38 23.47 6.32 8.17
CA LEU A 38 24.78 6.08 8.80
C LEU A 38 24.84 4.71 9.49
N TYR A 39 23.80 4.33 10.24
CA TYR A 39 23.74 3.01 10.86
C TYR A 39 23.77 1.90 9.81
N LEU A 40 23.01 2.03 8.72
CA LEU A 40 23.02 1.03 7.65
C LEU A 40 24.35 0.99 6.89
N LEU A 41 25.08 2.11 6.80
CA LEU A 41 26.43 2.14 6.26
C LEU A 41 27.40 1.37 7.17
N VAL A 42 27.33 1.60 8.48
CA VAL A 42 28.14 0.87 9.48
C VAL A 42 27.81 -0.62 9.48
N LEU A 43 26.55 -0.99 9.26
CA LEU A 43 26.09 -2.38 9.24
C LEU A 43 26.33 -3.11 7.90
N GLN A 44 26.99 -2.52 6.90
CA GLN A 44 27.26 -3.21 5.63
C GLN A 44 28.05 -4.53 5.78
N PRO A 45 29.04 -4.68 6.67
CA PRO A 45 29.70 -5.97 6.89
C PRO A 45 28.71 -7.07 7.33
N LEU A 46 27.75 -6.71 8.19
CA LEU A 46 26.69 -7.64 8.62
C LEU A 46 25.84 -8.09 7.44
N ARG A 47 25.54 -7.20 6.48
CA ARG A 47 24.81 -7.57 5.27
C ARG A 47 25.49 -8.66 4.46
N VAL A 48 26.83 -8.70 4.43
CA VAL A 48 27.60 -9.69 3.67
C VAL A 48 27.67 -11.02 4.41
N VAL A 49 27.78 -10.99 5.73
CA VAL A 49 27.92 -12.20 6.58
C VAL A 49 26.57 -12.84 6.91
N ASP A 50 25.55 -12.03 7.20
CA ASP A 50 24.20 -12.44 7.60
C ASP A 50 23.16 -11.42 7.08
N ALA A 51 22.84 -11.55 5.79
CA ALA A 51 21.88 -10.69 5.12
C ALA A 51 20.48 -10.71 5.77
N PRO A 52 19.91 -11.86 6.19
CA PRO A 52 18.63 -11.90 6.91
C PRO A 52 18.62 -11.01 8.16
N THR A 53 19.64 -11.09 9.01
CA THR A 53 19.71 -10.25 10.22
C THR A 53 19.87 -8.77 9.88
N PHE A 54 20.65 -8.44 8.84
CA PHE A 54 20.74 -7.06 8.36
C PHE A 54 19.38 -6.48 7.97
N TRP A 55 18.59 -7.20 7.15
CA TRP A 55 17.27 -6.74 6.71
C TRP A 55 16.24 -6.71 7.83
N TYR A 56 16.36 -7.60 8.82
CA TYR A 56 15.58 -7.54 10.04
C TYR A 56 15.83 -6.22 10.80
N ILE A 57 17.10 -5.87 11.04
CA ILE A 57 17.49 -4.64 11.74
C ILE A 57 17.03 -3.41 10.94
N GLU A 58 17.29 -3.40 9.64
CA GLU A 58 16.88 -2.34 8.73
C GLU A 58 15.38 -2.09 8.80
N GLY A 59 14.57 -3.15 8.74
CA GLY A 59 13.13 -3.00 8.80
C GLY A 59 12.63 -2.53 10.19
N VAL A 60 13.31 -2.90 11.29
CA VAL A 60 13.00 -2.36 12.63
C VAL A 60 13.26 -0.85 12.66
N MET A 61 14.40 -0.41 12.12
CA MET A 61 14.73 1.01 12.02
C MET A 61 13.76 1.76 11.11
N PHE A 62 13.34 1.15 10.00
CA PHE A 62 12.35 1.71 9.08
C PHE A 62 11.00 1.89 9.79
N ARG A 63 10.57 0.91 10.58
CA ARG A 63 9.36 1.01 11.41
C ARG A 63 9.45 2.15 12.44
N TRP A 64 10.61 2.39 13.05
CA TRP A 64 10.78 3.54 13.97
C TRP A 64 10.73 4.87 13.23
N LEU A 65 11.36 4.94 12.05
CA LEU A 65 11.29 6.13 11.20
C LEU A 65 9.85 6.46 10.79
N LEU A 66 9.07 5.44 10.42
CA LEU A 66 7.66 5.63 10.07
C LEU A 66 6.75 5.88 11.27
N ALA A 67 7.11 5.40 12.47
CA ALA A 67 6.43 5.77 13.71
C ALA A 67 6.44 7.29 13.93
N MET A 68 7.52 7.95 13.52
CA MET A 68 7.62 9.41 13.58
C MET A 68 6.64 10.09 12.63
N VAL A 69 6.43 9.52 11.44
CA VAL A 69 5.43 10.04 10.50
C VAL A 69 4.02 9.86 11.06
N ALA A 70 3.73 8.70 11.68
CA ALA A 70 2.47 8.47 12.37
C ALA A 70 2.23 9.48 13.52
N SER A 71 3.28 9.83 14.26
CA SER A 71 3.18 10.74 15.40
C SER A 71 2.81 12.18 15.03
N TRP A 72 2.97 12.58 13.77
CA TRP A 72 2.54 13.90 13.30
C TRP A 72 1.03 14.11 13.44
N GLY A 73 0.25 13.04 13.26
CA GLY A 73 -1.20 13.06 13.45
C GLY A 73 -1.59 13.15 14.91
N TRP A 74 -1.02 12.29 15.76
CA TRP A 74 -1.28 12.29 17.21
C TRP A 74 -1.01 13.65 17.85
N CYS A 75 0.14 14.27 17.55
CA CYS A 75 0.48 15.60 18.05
C CYS A 75 -0.45 16.72 17.54
N ALA A 76 -1.27 16.44 16.51
CA ALA A 76 -2.26 17.36 15.96
C ALA A 76 -3.69 17.14 16.41
N GLY A 77 -3.95 16.04 17.12
CA GLY A 77 -5.32 15.56 17.30
C GLY A 77 -5.96 15.08 15.97
N TYR A 78 -5.15 14.72 14.97
CA TYR A 78 -5.64 13.99 13.80
C TYR A 78 -5.59 12.52 14.14
N THR A 79 -6.76 11.92 14.29
CA THR A 79 -6.92 10.52 14.71
C THR A 79 -7.55 9.71 13.60
N VAL A 80 -7.42 8.39 13.69
CA VAL A 80 -7.98 7.46 12.71
C VAL A 80 -8.91 6.48 13.42
N THR A 81 -10.07 6.25 12.84
CA THR A 81 -10.98 5.16 13.23
C THR A 81 -10.99 4.10 12.13
N GLU A 82 -10.59 2.90 12.49
CA GLU A 82 -10.56 1.72 11.61
C GLU A 82 -11.89 0.96 11.65
N TRP A 83 -12.37 0.51 10.49
CA TRP A 83 -13.64 -0.20 10.28
C TRP A 83 -13.44 -1.41 9.36
N GLY A 84 -14.39 -2.34 9.37
CA GLY A 84 -14.37 -3.50 8.47
C GLY A 84 -13.58 -4.67 9.06
N ASP A 85 -12.89 -5.39 8.20
CA ASP A 85 -12.22 -6.64 8.56
C ASP A 85 -10.95 -6.42 9.41
N ASP A 86 -10.61 -7.39 10.26
CA ASP A 86 -9.38 -7.37 11.06
C ASP A 86 -8.20 -7.94 10.27
N VAL A 87 -7.28 -7.06 9.85
CA VAL A 87 -6.10 -7.43 9.05
C VAL A 87 -4.89 -7.84 9.90
N ARG A 88 -4.95 -7.75 11.24
CA ARG A 88 -3.83 -8.13 12.13
C ARG A 88 -3.37 -9.60 11.96
N PRO A 89 -4.27 -10.58 11.77
CA PRO A 89 -3.86 -11.97 11.54
C PRO A 89 -2.97 -12.15 10.31
N MET A 90 -3.06 -11.26 9.32
CA MET A 90 -2.32 -11.32 8.05
C MET A 90 -0.96 -10.62 8.11
N SER A 91 -0.57 -10.11 9.29
CA SER A 91 0.67 -9.33 9.45
C SER A 91 1.94 -10.12 9.11
N GLU A 92 1.88 -11.45 9.17
CA GLU A 92 2.96 -12.35 8.77
C GLU A 92 2.75 -13.03 7.42
N ASP A 93 1.69 -12.70 6.69
CA ASP A 93 1.42 -13.26 5.36
C ASP A 93 1.77 -12.26 4.25
N GLU A 94 2.04 -12.78 3.06
CA GLU A 94 2.23 -11.99 1.85
C GLU A 94 0.90 -11.41 1.36
N ALA A 95 0.84 -10.09 1.27
CA ALA A 95 -0.38 -9.37 0.92
C ALA A 95 -0.10 -8.24 -0.08
N MET A 96 -1.03 -8.05 -1.01
CA MET A 96 -1.09 -6.84 -1.83
C MET A 96 -2.13 -5.91 -1.21
N VAL A 97 -1.70 -4.72 -0.81
CA VAL A 97 -2.54 -3.70 -0.20
C VAL A 97 -2.86 -2.64 -1.24
N ILE A 98 -4.14 -2.49 -1.56
CA ILE A 98 -4.64 -1.43 -2.44
C ILE A 98 -5.31 -0.36 -1.58
N VAL A 99 -4.97 0.89 -1.84
CA VAL A 99 -5.48 2.04 -1.07
C VAL A 99 -6.00 3.10 -2.02
N ASN A 100 -7.21 3.64 -1.81
CA ASN A 100 -7.64 4.83 -2.56
C ASN A 100 -6.69 6.02 -2.30
N HIS A 101 -6.59 6.95 -3.24
CA HIS A 101 -5.60 8.02 -3.16
C HIS A 101 -6.23 9.40 -3.30
N GLN A 102 -6.37 10.11 -2.20
CA GLN A 102 -7.00 11.41 -2.14
C GLN A 102 -5.98 12.54 -1.92
N SER A 103 -4.88 12.29 -1.22
CA SER A 103 -3.90 13.31 -0.85
C SER A 103 -2.54 12.76 -0.41
N THR A 104 -1.57 13.64 -0.17
CA THR A 104 -0.29 13.24 0.41
C THR A 104 -0.40 12.79 1.87
N GLY A 105 -1.45 13.18 2.61
CA GLY A 105 -1.69 12.73 3.99
C GLY A 105 -2.20 11.29 4.09
N ASP A 106 -2.51 10.64 2.97
CA ASP A 106 -2.92 9.23 2.94
C ASP A 106 -1.80 8.34 3.48
N VAL A 107 -0.55 8.68 3.17
CA VAL A 107 0.64 7.99 3.70
C VAL A 107 0.69 8.11 5.22
N CYS A 108 0.49 9.30 5.79
CA CYS A 108 0.47 9.48 7.24
C CYS A 108 -0.68 8.71 7.90
N THR A 109 -1.85 8.70 7.26
CA THR A 109 -3.01 7.92 7.71
C THR A 109 -2.67 6.42 7.74
N LEU A 110 -2.04 5.89 6.68
CA LEU A 110 -1.57 4.51 6.64
C LEU A 110 -0.55 4.22 7.75
N MET A 111 0.39 5.14 8.00
CA MET A 111 1.37 4.94 9.08
C MET A 111 0.70 4.91 10.44
N MET A 112 -0.31 5.74 10.69
CA MET A 112 -1.08 5.65 11.94
C MET A 112 -1.79 4.31 12.11
N CYS A 113 -2.36 3.75 11.04
CA CYS A 113 -3.11 2.50 11.14
C CYS A 113 -2.22 1.27 11.24
N LEU A 114 -1.09 1.25 10.53
CA LEU A 114 -0.28 0.03 10.39
C LEU A 114 0.79 -0.11 11.47
N GLN A 115 1.13 0.96 12.19
CA GLN A 115 2.25 0.98 13.15
C GLN A 115 2.14 -0.06 14.26
N ASP A 116 0.93 -0.41 14.68
CA ASP A 116 0.64 -1.36 15.74
C ASP A 116 0.31 -2.79 15.23
N LYS A 117 0.25 -2.99 13.91
CA LYS A 117 -0.12 -4.27 13.28
C LYS A 117 1.08 -5.20 13.11
N GLY A 118 1.70 -5.57 14.24
CA GLY A 118 2.80 -6.53 14.28
C GLY A 118 4.00 -6.10 13.44
N THR A 119 4.32 -6.85 12.39
CA THR A 119 5.51 -6.65 11.56
C THR A 119 5.22 -6.00 10.20
N VAL A 120 3.97 -5.59 9.96
CA VAL A 120 3.53 -4.98 8.69
C VAL A 120 4.45 -3.84 8.26
N VAL A 121 4.66 -2.82 9.10
CA VAL A 121 5.48 -1.66 8.73
C VAL A 121 6.96 -2.05 8.51
N ARG A 122 7.45 -3.08 9.20
CA ARG A 122 8.82 -3.58 9.02
C ARG A 122 9.00 -4.26 7.66
N LYS A 123 7.96 -4.95 7.18
CA LYS A 123 8.01 -5.84 6.01
C LYS A 123 7.23 -5.31 4.81
N MET A 124 6.71 -4.09 4.88
CA MET A 124 6.00 -3.50 3.75
C MET A 124 6.96 -2.96 2.69
N MET A 125 6.50 -2.90 1.45
CA MET A 125 7.17 -2.30 0.31
C MET A 125 6.18 -1.33 -0.34
N TRP A 126 6.66 -0.14 -0.67
CA TRP A 126 5.86 0.85 -1.35
C TRP A 126 6.03 0.81 -2.88
N LEU A 127 4.93 1.04 -3.58
CA LEU A 127 4.93 1.43 -4.99
C LEU A 127 4.55 2.90 -5.11
N MET A 128 5.54 3.77 -5.33
CA MET A 128 5.41 5.23 -5.27
C MET A 128 5.69 5.90 -6.62
N ASP A 129 5.19 7.11 -6.79
CA ASP A 129 5.54 7.94 -7.95
C ASP A 129 7.06 8.27 -7.96
N HIS A 130 7.66 8.24 -9.14
CA HIS A 130 9.08 8.52 -9.36
C HIS A 130 9.58 9.84 -8.75
N VAL A 131 8.72 10.87 -8.66
CA VAL A 131 9.10 12.16 -8.06
C VAL A 131 9.53 12.01 -6.60
N PHE A 132 8.97 11.04 -5.86
CA PHE A 132 9.32 10.84 -4.44
C PHE A 132 10.78 10.43 -4.21
N LYS A 133 11.44 9.87 -5.24
CA LYS A 133 12.86 9.48 -5.17
C LYS A 133 13.78 10.66 -4.80
N TYR A 134 13.38 11.89 -5.11
CA TYR A 134 14.16 13.10 -4.85
C TYR A 134 13.90 13.74 -3.48
N THR A 135 13.13 13.07 -2.62
CA THR A 135 12.85 13.54 -1.26
C THR A 135 13.76 12.84 -0.25
N ASN A 136 13.85 13.37 0.97
CA ASN A 136 14.59 12.71 2.05
C ASN A 136 14.03 11.30 2.34
N PHE A 137 12.70 11.15 2.29
CA PHE A 137 12.04 9.85 2.39
C PHE A 137 12.38 8.94 1.19
N GLY A 138 12.55 9.52 -0.01
CA GLY A 138 12.99 8.81 -1.20
C GLY A 138 14.32 8.07 -1.01
N VAL A 139 15.27 8.65 -0.29
CA VAL A 139 16.54 7.99 0.04
C VAL A 139 16.31 6.77 0.94
N VAL A 140 15.50 6.93 1.98
CA VAL A 140 15.12 5.82 2.88
C VAL A 140 14.44 4.71 2.09
N SER A 141 13.48 5.05 1.24
CA SER A 141 12.76 4.12 0.38
C SER A 141 13.66 3.38 -0.62
N LEU A 142 14.65 4.05 -1.21
CA LEU A 142 15.64 3.39 -2.08
C LEU A 142 16.46 2.35 -1.30
N ILE A 143 16.88 2.69 -0.08
CA ILE A 143 17.63 1.79 0.80
C ILE A 143 16.74 0.63 1.23
N HIS A 144 15.48 0.89 1.57
CA HIS A 144 14.48 -0.10 1.96
C HIS A 144 14.15 -1.08 0.84
N GLY A 145 14.24 -0.62 -0.41
CA GLY A 145 13.93 -1.44 -1.58
C GLY A 145 12.49 -1.24 -2.06
N ASP A 146 11.94 -0.05 -1.83
CA ASP A 146 10.69 0.37 -2.44
C ASP A 146 10.84 0.59 -3.95
N PHE A 147 9.73 0.51 -4.68
CA PHE A 147 9.70 0.71 -6.11
C PHE A 147 9.13 2.07 -6.50
N PHE A 148 9.84 2.77 -7.38
CA PHE A 148 9.45 4.07 -7.90
C PHE A 148 8.96 3.94 -9.34
N ILE A 149 7.65 4.08 -9.55
CA ILE A 149 7.01 4.00 -10.86
C ILE A 149 6.92 5.39 -11.51
N ARG A 150 7.42 5.49 -12.75
CA ARG A 150 7.22 6.68 -13.57
C ARG A 150 5.87 6.61 -14.29
N GLN A 151 5.03 7.61 -14.07
CA GLN A 151 3.74 7.72 -14.75
C GLN A 151 3.90 8.21 -16.19
N GLY A 152 2.93 7.86 -17.04
CA GLY A 152 2.84 8.30 -18.44
C GLY A 152 2.94 7.17 -19.45
N LYS A 153 2.26 7.33 -20.60
CA LYS A 153 2.16 6.30 -21.65
C LYS A 153 3.54 5.85 -22.16
N ALA A 154 4.42 6.81 -22.45
CA ALA A 154 5.74 6.56 -23.05
C ALA A 154 6.67 5.65 -22.22
N HIS A 155 6.44 5.51 -20.92
CA HIS A 155 7.28 4.70 -20.03
C HIS A 155 6.57 3.47 -19.48
N ARG A 156 5.25 3.33 -19.69
CA ARG A 156 4.42 2.32 -19.01
C ARG A 156 4.99 0.92 -19.15
N GLU A 157 5.20 0.45 -20.38
CA GLU A 157 5.68 -0.92 -20.63
C GLU A 157 7.04 -1.19 -19.98
N LYS A 158 8.01 -0.28 -20.16
CA LYS A 158 9.34 -0.39 -19.54
C LYS A 158 9.26 -0.42 -18.02
N GLN A 159 8.38 0.39 -17.42
CA GLN A 159 8.20 0.41 -15.97
C GLN A 159 7.61 -0.88 -15.42
N LEU A 160 6.74 -1.56 -16.19
CA LEU A 160 6.20 -2.86 -15.80
C LEU A 160 7.27 -3.96 -15.82
N VAL A 161 8.18 -3.93 -16.80
CA VAL A 161 9.37 -4.82 -16.82
C VAL A 161 10.26 -4.54 -15.61
N TYR A 162 10.56 -3.27 -15.32
CA TYR A 162 11.37 -2.92 -14.15
C TYR A 162 10.72 -3.29 -12.84
N LEU A 163 9.39 -3.20 -12.74
CA LEU A 163 8.65 -3.63 -11.55
C LEU A 163 8.85 -5.13 -11.34
N LYS A 164 8.66 -5.95 -12.38
CA LYS A 164 8.90 -7.40 -12.30
C LYS A 164 10.32 -7.71 -11.83
N ASP A 165 11.33 -7.14 -12.49
CA ASP A 165 12.74 -7.37 -12.15
C ASP A 165 13.07 -6.93 -10.72
N HIS A 166 12.44 -5.85 -10.24
CA HIS A 166 12.60 -5.36 -8.87
C HIS A 166 11.98 -6.28 -7.84
N LEU A 167 10.77 -6.82 -8.11
CA LEU A 167 10.11 -7.79 -7.24
C LEU A 167 10.95 -9.08 -7.15
N ASP A 168 11.40 -9.61 -8.29
CA ASP A 168 12.24 -10.80 -8.37
C ASP A 168 13.54 -10.62 -7.54
N LYS A 169 14.12 -9.42 -7.59
CA LYS A 169 15.40 -9.14 -6.93
C LYS A 169 15.29 -8.83 -5.44
N TYR A 170 14.27 -8.08 -5.02
CA TYR A 170 14.26 -7.45 -3.69
C TYR A 170 13.11 -7.87 -2.77
N TYR A 171 12.00 -8.40 -3.29
CA TYR A 171 10.85 -8.70 -2.45
C TYR A 171 11.18 -9.79 -1.40
N TYR A 172 11.53 -10.99 -1.86
CA TYR A 172 11.87 -12.10 -0.95
C TYR A 172 13.25 -11.94 -0.30
N SER A 173 14.24 -11.42 -1.03
CA SER A 173 15.62 -11.28 -0.51
C SER A 173 15.75 -10.28 0.63
N ARG A 174 14.73 -9.44 0.85
CA ARG A 174 14.64 -8.46 1.95
C ARG A 174 13.48 -8.73 2.90
N ASP A 175 12.91 -9.95 2.88
CA ASP A 175 11.79 -10.37 3.75
C ASP A 175 10.61 -9.38 3.71
N ARG A 176 10.27 -8.90 2.51
CA ARG A 176 9.08 -8.07 2.28
C ARG A 176 7.87 -8.97 2.09
N LYS A 177 6.75 -8.54 2.67
CA LYS A 177 5.47 -9.28 2.68
C LYS A 177 4.32 -8.44 2.16
N TRP A 178 4.23 -7.17 2.53
CA TRP A 178 3.09 -6.33 2.14
C TRP A 178 3.48 -5.36 1.04
N ILE A 179 2.80 -5.36 -0.12
CA ILE A 179 3.05 -4.37 -1.18
C ILE A 179 1.91 -3.36 -1.18
N VAL A 180 2.21 -2.10 -0.87
CA VAL A 180 1.22 -1.03 -0.84
C VAL A 180 1.23 -0.26 -2.14
N LEU A 181 0.08 -0.17 -2.80
CA LEU A 181 -0.11 0.64 -4.01
C LEU A 181 -1.43 1.42 -4.01
N PHE A 182 -1.44 2.48 -4.82
CA PHE A 182 -2.59 3.33 -5.05
C PHE A 182 -3.13 3.10 -6.47
N PRO A 183 -4.20 2.31 -6.67
CA PRO A 183 -4.65 1.89 -7.99
C PRO A 183 -5.19 3.05 -8.84
N GLU A 184 -5.44 4.24 -8.26
CA GLU A 184 -5.81 5.44 -9.02
C GLU A 184 -4.65 5.96 -9.92
N GLY A 185 -3.40 5.66 -9.56
CA GLY A 185 -2.21 6.19 -10.22
C GLY A 185 -2.10 7.72 -10.11
N GLY A 186 -2.42 8.26 -8.94
CA GLY A 186 -2.39 9.67 -8.60
C GLY A 186 -3.64 10.11 -7.85
N PHE A 187 -3.66 11.34 -7.34
CA PHE A 187 -4.78 11.83 -6.53
C PHE A 187 -6.11 11.85 -7.28
N LEU A 188 -7.18 11.40 -6.62
CA LEU A 188 -8.57 11.37 -7.09
C LEU A 188 -8.98 12.67 -7.79
N ARG A 189 -8.68 13.82 -7.18
CA ARG A 189 -9.00 15.15 -7.74
C ARG A 189 -8.47 15.32 -9.16
N LYS A 190 -7.29 14.77 -9.46
CA LYS A 190 -6.63 14.87 -10.77
C LYS A 190 -7.04 13.76 -11.74
N ARG A 191 -7.62 12.66 -11.25
CA ARG A 191 -7.90 11.45 -12.04
C ARG A 191 -9.40 11.20 -12.29
N ARG A 192 -10.28 11.77 -11.46
CA ARG A 192 -11.72 11.54 -11.48
C ARG A 192 -12.37 11.84 -12.83
N GLU A 193 -12.14 13.02 -13.40
CA GLU A 193 -12.77 13.42 -14.66
C GLU A 193 -12.38 12.50 -15.83
N THR A 194 -11.09 12.20 -15.98
CA THR A 194 -10.60 11.27 -16.99
C THR A 194 -11.15 9.85 -16.76
N SER A 195 -11.19 9.40 -15.51
CA SER A 195 -11.76 8.09 -15.15
C SER A 195 -13.24 8.00 -15.51
N GLN A 196 -14.03 9.05 -15.23
CA GLN A 196 -15.46 9.10 -15.54
C GLN A 196 -15.71 9.15 -17.05
N SER A 197 -14.88 9.90 -17.77
CA SER A 197 -14.92 9.94 -19.24
C SER A 197 -14.63 8.57 -19.84
N PHE A 198 -13.64 7.85 -19.31
CA PHE A 198 -13.34 6.47 -19.70
C PHE A 198 -14.50 5.53 -19.36
N ALA A 199 -15.07 5.64 -18.15
CA ALA A 199 -16.18 4.81 -17.72
C ALA A 199 -17.39 4.94 -18.66
N LYS A 200 -17.76 6.19 -19.02
CA LYS A 200 -18.82 6.47 -19.97
C LYS A 200 -18.55 5.88 -21.36
N LYS A 201 -17.31 5.96 -21.85
CA LYS A 201 -16.92 5.42 -23.17
C LYS A 201 -16.96 3.89 -23.23
N LYS A 202 -16.75 3.22 -22.09
CA LYS A 202 -16.62 1.76 -22.00
C LYS A 202 -17.81 1.09 -21.30
N ASP A 203 -18.88 1.85 -21.04
CA ASP A 203 -20.06 1.38 -20.29
C ASP A 203 -19.72 0.74 -18.93
N LEU A 204 -18.78 1.37 -18.23
CA LEU A 204 -18.35 0.96 -16.89
C LEU A 204 -19.02 1.82 -15.81
N PRO A 205 -19.05 1.37 -14.54
CA PRO A 205 -19.66 2.11 -13.45
C PRO A 205 -19.12 3.54 -13.30
N TYR A 206 -20.04 4.49 -13.11
CA TYR A 206 -19.70 5.87 -12.81
C TYR A 206 -19.32 6.03 -11.34
N LEU A 207 -18.04 6.28 -11.06
CA LEU A 207 -17.49 6.39 -9.71
C LEU A 207 -17.18 7.85 -9.34
N THR A 208 -17.51 8.24 -8.10
CA THR A 208 -17.38 9.62 -7.59
C THR A 208 -16.30 9.77 -6.51
N HIS A 209 -16.18 8.78 -5.63
CA HIS A 209 -15.32 8.79 -4.44
C HIS A 209 -14.00 8.03 -4.63
N VAL A 210 -13.87 7.32 -5.75
CA VAL A 210 -12.68 6.59 -6.22
C VAL A 210 -12.65 6.65 -7.74
N THR A 211 -11.55 6.21 -8.36
CA THR A 211 -11.48 6.01 -9.82
C THR A 211 -11.58 4.54 -10.17
N LEU A 212 -11.83 4.24 -11.45
CA LEU A 212 -11.57 2.90 -11.98
C LEU A 212 -10.07 2.57 -11.79
N PRO A 213 -9.73 1.35 -11.35
CA PRO A 213 -8.35 1.01 -11.00
C PRO A 213 -7.49 0.88 -12.26
N ARG A 214 -6.23 1.32 -12.15
CA ARG A 214 -5.19 1.06 -13.15
C ARG A 214 -4.59 -0.32 -12.90
N LEU A 215 -4.73 -1.21 -13.87
CA LEU A 215 -4.40 -2.64 -13.68
C LEU A 215 -2.93 -2.99 -13.86
N GLY A 216 -2.14 -2.16 -14.56
CA GLY A 216 -0.78 -2.55 -14.99
C GLY A 216 0.13 -3.04 -13.85
N ALA A 217 0.33 -2.25 -12.80
CA ALA A 217 1.20 -2.64 -11.69
C ALA A 217 0.60 -3.81 -10.89
N THR A 218 -0.71 -3.77 -10.62
CA THR A 218 -1.46 -4.84 -9.94
C THR A 218 -1.29 -6.18 -10.67
N GLU A 219 -1.47 -6.21 -11.99
CA GLU A 219 -1.30 -7.43 -12.79
C GLU A 219 0.11 -7.99 -12.71
N ILE A 220 1.14 -7.14 -12.76
CA ILE A 220 2.53 -7.60 -12.64
C ILE A 220 2.79 -8.17 -11.25
N ILE A 221 2.31 -7.52 -10.20
CA ILE A 221 2.43 -8.02 -8.81
C ILE A 221 1.74 -9.39 -8.69
N LEU A 222 0.50 -9.51 -9.16
CA LEU A 222 -0.26 -10.75 -9.12
C LEU A 222 0.39 -11.87 -9.95
N LYS A 223 0.91 -11.56 -11.15
CA LYS A 223 1.59 -12.54 -12.01
C LYS A 223 2.93 -12.99 -11.43
N THR A 224 3.66 -12.08 -10.78
CA THR A 224 5.02 -12.34 -10.27
C THR A 224 5.00 -13.03 -8.92
N LEU A 225 4.07 -12.61 -8.04
CA LEU A 225 4.03 -13.04 -6.65
C LEU A 225 2.79 -13.86 -6.32
N GLY A 226 1.80 -13.97 -7.20
CA GLY A 226 0.61 -14.79 -6.95
C GLY A 226 0.94 -16.27 -6.71
N PRO A 227 -0.01 -17.04 -6.15
CA PRO A 227 0.19 -18.47 -5.92
C PRO A 227 0.56 -19.17 -7.23
N GLN A 228 1.73 -19.80 -7.28
CA GLN A 228 2.08 -20.64 -8.42
C GLN A 228 1.24 -21.91 -8.35
N GLN A 229 0.42 -22.17 -9.39
CA GLN A 229 -0.14 -23.50 -9.58
C GLN A 229 1.03 -24.45 -9.81
N GLU A 230 1.30 -25.35 -8.86
CA GLU A 230 2.18 -26.48 -9.14
C GLU A 230 1.53 -27.28 -10.27
N ASN A 231 2.13 -27.23 -11.46
CA ASN A 231 1.74 -28.05 -12.59
C ASN A 231 1.84 -29.53 -12.20
N GLY A 232 0.73 -30.12 -11.74
CA GLY A 232 0.32 -31.50 -11.95
C GLY A 232 1.39 -32.60 -11.88
N ILE A 233 2.29 -32.59 -10.89
CA ILE A 233 2.99 -33.82 -10.49
C ILE A 233 2.52 -34.13 -9.08
N LEU A 234 1.66 -35.16 -8.99
CA LEU A 234 1.38 -35.88 -7.75
C LEU A 234 2.72 -36.13 -7.06
N GLY A 235 2.94 -35.47 -5.92
CA GLY A 235 4.08 -35.70 -5.07
C GLY A 235 4.02 -37.14 -4.56
N THR A 236 4.73 -38.03 -5.23
CA THR A 236 5.10 -39.33 -4.68
C THR A 236 5.86 -39.07 -3.39
N GLU A 237 5.48 -39.79 -2.34
CA GLU A 237 6.11 -39.77 -1.02
C GLU A 237 7.64 -39.83 -1.13
N GLY A 238 8.32 -38.84 -0.53
CA GLY A 238 9.78 -38.88 -0.39
C GLY A 238 10.49 -37.55 -0.59
N ASN A 239 10.15 -36.52 0.19
CA ASN A 239 11.07 -35.40 0.37
C ASN A 239 11.83 -35.54 1.70
N PRO A 240 13.17 -35.48 1.70
CA PRO A 240 13.98 -35.55 2.92
C PRO A 240 13.78 -34.30 3.81
N PRO A 241 13.98 -34.41 5.13
CA PRO A 241 13.76 -33.30 6.05
C PRO A 241 14.89 -32.28 5.88
N GLY A 242 14.62 -31.18 5.17
CA GLY A 242 15.60 -30.11 4.97
C GLY A 242 15.34 -29.13 3.82
N GLN A 243 14.24 -29.24 3.06
CA GLN A 243 13.93 -28.26 2.02
C GLN A 243 13.13 -27.07 2.57
N SER A 244 13.73 -25.90 2.39
CA SER A 244 13.20 -24.55 2.63
C SER A 244 11.69 -24.43 2.44
N ILE A 245 11.02 -23.80 3.41
CA ILE A 245 9.65 -23.29 3.31
C ILE A 245 9.54 -22.52 1.98
N LYS A 246 8.92 -23.12 0.96
CA LYS A 246 8.62 -22.41 -0.30
C LYS A 246 7.77 -21.20 0.05
N ALA A 247 8.12 -20.03 -0.48
CA ALA A 247 7.31 -18.83 -0.37
C ALA A 247 5.90 -19.13 -0.91
N LYS A 248 4.87 -18.93 -0.09
CA LYS A 248 3.49 -19.29 -0.42
C LYS A 248 2.86 -18.42 -1.52
N GLY A 249 3.63 -17.45 -2.05
CA GLY A 249 3.10 -16.40 -2.90
C GLY A 249 2.15 -15.49 -2.11
N LEU A 250 1.56 -14.50 -2.78
CA LEU A 250 0.53 -13.65 -2.23
C LEU A 250 -0.65 -14.50 -1.76
N GLN A 251 -0.99 -14.34 -0.49
CA GLN A 251 -2.10 -15.02 0.17
C GLN A 251 -3.32 -14.11 0.27
N TRP A 252 -3.11 -12.79 0.30
CA TRP A 252 -4.18 -11.81 0.55
C TRP A 252 -4.14 -10.62 -0.42
N VAL A 253 -5.33 -10.10 -0.73
CA VAL A 253 -5.53 -8.73 -1.20
C VAL A 253 -6.26 -7.97 -0.10
N ILE A 254 -5.69 -6.86 0.35
CA ILE A 254 -6.27 -6.00 1.38
C ILE A 254 -6.66 -4.69 0.71
N ASP A 255 -7.96 -4.41 0.66
CA ASP A 255 -8.50 -3.13 0.19
C ASP A 255 -8.69 -2.19 1.39
N MET A 256 -8.04 -1.04 1.33
CA MET A 256 -8.16 0.03 2.31
C MET A 256 -8.80 1.26 1.67
N THR A 257 -9.93 1.68 2.22
CA THR A 257 -10.57 2.93 1.81
C THR A 257 -10.46 3.98 2.90
N ILE A 258 -9.67 5.02 2.64
CA ILE A 258 -9.54 6.24 3.45
C ILE A 258 -10.68 7.19 3.09
N ALA A 259 -11.41 7.64 4.12
CA ALA A 259 -12.48 8.60 4.03
C ALA A 259 -12.21 9.79 4.96
N TYR A 260 -11.81 10.91 4.36
CA TYR A 260 -11.67 12.17 5.09
C TYR A 260 -13.03 12.81 5.38
N PRO A 261 -13.17 13.50 6.52
CA PRO A 261 -14.41 14.15 6.90
C PRO A 261 -14.82 15.19 5.85
N ASN A 262 -16.11 15.18 5.50
CA ASN A 262 -16.72 16.05 4.49
C ASN A 262 -16.04 15.98 3.10
N ALA A 263 -15.38 14.87 2.78
CA ALA A 263 -14.59 14.70 1.56
C ALA A 263 -13.53 15.80 1.37
N ARG A 264 -12.89 16.24 2.47
CA ARG A 264 -11.81 17.23 2.47
C ARG A 264 -10.47 16.60 2.87
N PRO A 265 -9.69 16.07 1.91
CA PRO A 265 -8.40 15.46 2.20
C PRO A 265 -7.43 16.41 2.90
N MET A 266 -6.51 15.84 3.67
CA MET A 266 -5.44 16.56 4.37
C MET A 266 -4.12 16.32 3.65
N ASP A 267 -3.49 17.39 3.17
CA ASP A 267 -2.14 17.28 2.61
C ASP A 267 -1.09 17.16 3.72
N ILE A 268 0.10 16.72 3.34
CA ILE A 268 1.25 16.57 4.24
C ILE A 268 1.59 17.87 4.98
N GLN A 269 1.31 19.04 4.40
CA GLN A 269 1.55 20.33 5.06
C GLN A 269 0.59 20.52 6.24
N THR A 270 -0.68 20.13 6.07
CA THR A 270 -1.67 20.09 7.16
C THR A 270 -1.15 19.22 8.31
N TRP A 271 -0.62 18.04 8.00
CA TRP A 271 -0.03 17.14 9.00
C TRP A 271 1.19 17.76 9.69
N ILE A 272 2.04 18.46 8.95
CA ILE A 272 3.25 19.07 9.52
C ILE A 272 2.91 20.23 10.45
N PHE A 273 2.17 21.20 9.94
CA PHE A 273 1.89 22.45 10.63
C PHE A 273 0.73 22.33 11.64
N GLY A 274 -0.20 21.40 11.45
CA GLY A 274 -1.31 21.22 12.40
C GLY A 274 -2.33 22.36 12.40
N TYR A 275 -2.47 23.08 11.29
CA TYR A 275 -3.31 24.29 11.24
C TYR A 275 -4.81 24.00 11.09
N ARG A 276 -5.21 22.77 10.78
CA ARG A 276 -6.63 22.36 10.79
C ARG A 276 -7.03 21.90 12.19
N ASP A 277 -8.30 22.10 12.52
CA ASP A 277 -8.87 21.63 13.77
C ASP A 277 -8.72 20.09 13.89
N PRO A 278 -8.57 19.56 15.12
CA PRO A 278 -8.54 18.11 15.38
C PRO A 278 -9.69 17.38 14.68
N THR A 279 -9.39 16.23 14.10
CA THR A 279 -10.33 15.55 13.22
C THR A 279 -10.11 14.04 13.21
N VAL A 280 -11.15 13.33 12.79
CA VAL A 280 -11.15 11.87 12.68
C VAL A 280 -11.23 11.50 11.21
N THR A 281 -10.21 10.80 10.71
CA THR A 281 -10.24 10.14 9.41
C THR A 281 -10.75 8.72 9.59
N HIS A 282 -11.63 8.25 8.72
CA HIS A 282 -12.13 6.89 8.78
C HIS A 282 -11.37 6.03 7.76
N VAL A 283 -10.99 4.82 8.15
CA VAL A 283 -10.35 3.84 7.25
C VAL A 283 -11.14 2.55 7.31
N HIS A 284 -11.62 2.07 6.16
CA HIS A 284 -12.33 0.81 6.04
C HIS A 284 -11.44 -0.24 5.40
N TYR A 285 -11.34 -1.41 6.02
CA TYR A 285 -10.62 -2.58 5.54
C TYR A 285 -11.58 -3.59 4.93
N ARG A 286 -11.17 -4.19 3.82
CA ARG A 286 -11.78 -5.39 3.28
C ARG A 286 -10.68 -6.34 2.81
N ASP A 287 -10.65 -7.55 3.35
CA ASP A 287 -9.68 -8.55 2.92
C ASP A 287 -10.29 -9.57 1.95
N SER A 288 -9.42 -10.21 1.17
CA SER A 288 -9.78 -11.30 0.27
C SER A 288 -8.62 -12.27 0.13
N ALA A 289 -8.88 -13.55 0.42
CA ALA A 289 -7.89 -14.61 0.30
C ALA A 289 -7.76 -15.07 -1.17
N PHE A 290 -6.55 -15.42 -1.59
CA PHE A 290 -6.37 -16.24 -2.78
C PHE A 290 -6.73 -17.69 -2.46
N ARG A 291 -7.77 -18.25 -3.10
CA ARG A 291 -8.01 -19.68 -3.04
C ARG A 291 -7.00 -20.40 -3.91
N MET A 292 -6.10 -21.19 -3.30
CA MET A 292 -5.48 -22.31 -4.02
C MET A 292 -6.57 -23.36 -4.25
N GLY A 293 -6.92 -23.59 -5.52
CA GLY A 293 -7.95 -24.56 -5.89
C GLY A 293 -7.54 -25.97 -5.49
N VAL A 294 -7.97 -26.42 -4.31
CA VAL A 294 -8.16 -27.85 -4.04
C VAL A 294 -9.57 -28.17 -4.52
N GLY A 295 -9.67 -28.70 -5.74
CA GLY A 295 -10.93 -29.17 -6.28
C GLY A 295 -11.56 -30.17 -5.32
N ARG A 296 -12.72 -29.84 -4.75
CA ARG A 296 -13.61 -30.86 -4.22
C ARG A 296 -14.11 -31.65 -5.42
N SER A 297 -13.54 -32.83 -5.64
CA SER A 297 -14.15 -33.87 -6.45
C SER A 297 -15.46 -34.27 -5.78
N LEU A 298 -16.55 -33.59 -6.14
CA LEU A 298 -17.88 -34.16 -6.05
C LEU A 298 -18.06 -34.98 -7.32
N HIS A 299 -17.98 -36.29 -7.16
CA HIS A 299 -18.34 -37.27 -8.19
C HIS A 299 -19.72 -36.92 -8.77
N GLN A 300 -19.74 -36.42 -10.01
CA GLN A 300 -20.81 -36.69 -10.97
C GLN A 300 -20.17 -36.85 -12.36
N PRO A 301 -20.44 -37.96 -13.08
CA PRO A 301 -19.81 -38.21 -14.37
C PRO A 301 -20.52 -37.43 -15.48
N GLY A 302 -19.72 -36.74 -16.29
CA GLY A 302 -20.12 -36.36 -17.65
C GLY A 302 -20.38 -34.88 -17.88
N THR A 303 -19.32 -34.09 -18.07
CA THR A 303 -19.25 -33.12 -19.17
C THR A 303 -17.82 -32.59 -19.30
N VAL A 304 -17.25 -32.74 -20.49
CA VAL A 304 -15.99 -32.11 -20.88
C VAL A 304 -16.24 -30.61 -20.98
N ASN A 305 -15.46 -29.77 -20.27
CA ASN A 305 -15.43 -28.36 -20.58
C ASN A 305 -14.02 -27.77 -20.53
N LYS A 306 -13.64 -27.14 -21.64
CA LYS A 306 -12.43 -26.38 -21.86
C LYS A 306 -12.61 -25.02 -21.18
N ASN A 307 -11.73 -24.67 -20.26
CA ASN A 307 -11.28 -23.31 -19.85
C ASN A 307 -10.78 -23.38 -18.40
N VAL A 308 -9.46 -23.32 -18.21
CA VAL A 308 -8.82 -23.23 -16.88
C VAL A 308 -7.87 -22.04 -16.92
N LEU A 309 -8.40 -20.85 -16.64
CA LEU A 309 -7.65 -19.63 -16.27
C LEU A 309 -8.60 -18.67 -15.51
N GLU A 310 -9.26 -19.13 -14.45
CA GLU A 310 -10.01 -18.24 -13.55
C GLU A 310 -9.70 -18.62 -12.10
N GLY A 311 -8.86 -17.81 -11.45
CA GLY A 311 -8.72 -17.82 -10.00
C GLY A 311 -9.82 -16.93 -9.43
N GLU A 312 -10.86 -17.51 -8.85
CA GLU A 312 -11.95 -16.77 -8.22
C GLU A 312 -11.54 -16.25 -6.83
N PHE A 313 -11.73 -14.94 -6.61
CA PHE A 313 -11.67 -14.32 -5.30
C PHE A 313 -12.98 -14.60 -4.55
N VAL A 314 -12.92 -15.19 -3.36
CA VAL A 314 -14.11 -15.46 -2.56
C VAL A 314 -14.10 -14.58 -1.30
N PRO A 315 -15.11 -13.72 -1.09
CA PRO A 315 -15.24 -12.97 0.15
C PRO A 315 -15.57 -13.93 1.31
N LEU A 316 -14.83 -13.83 2.41
CA LEU A 316 -15.08 -14.56 3.65
C LEU A 316 -15.96 -13.70 4.57
N CYS A 317 -17.27 -13.62 4.31
CA CYS A 317 -18.24 -13.16 5.32
C CYS A 317 -19.65 -13.73 5.01
N ASP A 318 -20.21 -14.40 6.01
CA ASP A 318 -21.59 -14.85 6.07
C ASP A 318 -22.47 -13.67 6.53
N GLY A 319 -23.62 -13.46 5.88
CA GLY A 319 -24.68 -12.56 6.41
C GLY A 319 -24.66 -11.09 6.00
N THR A 320 -25.29 -10.79 4.85
CA THR A 320 -26.10 -9.59 4.55
C THR A 320 -25.46 -8.19 4.63
N MET A 321 -24.92 -7.71 3.51
CA MET A 321 -25.31 -6.42 2.91
C MET A 321 -25.01 -6.40 1.41
N ARG A 322 -25.81 -5.64 0.65
CA ARG A 322 -26.01 -5.72 -0.80
C ARG A 322 -24.73 -5.60 -1.65
N ARG A 323 -24.75 -6.36 -2.76
CA ARG A 323 -23.82 -6.33 -3.92
C ARG A 323 -23.20 -4.94 -4.19
N SER A 324 -21.91 -4.84 -3.96
CA SER A 324 -20.98 -4.09 -4.81
C SER A 324 -20.13 -5.14 -5.51
N SER A 325 -20.49 -5.47 -6.76
CA SER A 325 -19.78 -6.43 -7.59
C SER A 325 -18.38 -5.90 -7.92
N LEU A 326 -17.35 -6.57 -7.41
CA LEU A 326 -16.06 -6.65 -8.09
C LEU A 326 -16.37 -7.29 -9.45
N VAL A 327 -16.32 -6.49 -10.50
CA VAL A 327 -16.56 -6.90 -11.88
C VAL A 327 -15.43 -7.83 -12.29
N ASP A 328 -15.76 -8.91 -13.00
CA ASP A 328 -14.80 -9.74 -13.76
C ASP A 328 -13.94 -8.85 -14.67
N LEU A 329 -12.70 -8.60 -14.25
CA LEU A 329 -11.77 -7.77 -15.01
C LEU A 329 -11.01 -8.65 -15.99
N ARG A 330 -11.55 -8.80 -17.21
CA ARG A 330 -10.74 -9.18 -18.37
C ARG A 330 -9.74 -8.04 -18.69
N PRO A 331 -8.54 -8.35 -19.21
CA PRO A 331 -7.57 -7.33 -19.61
C PRO A 331 -8.21 -6.41 -20.65
N LEU A 332 -8.38 -5.13 -20.31
CA LEU A 332 -8.85 -4.11 -21.25
C LEU A 332 -7.68 -3.17 -21.53
N ASP A 333 -7.20 -3.24 -22.78
CA ASP A 333 -6.14 -2.37 -23.28
C ASP A 333 -6.53 -0.89 -23.14
N TRP A 334 -5.61 -0.12 -22.56
CA TRP A 334 -5.79 1.30 -22.24
C TRP A 334 -5.37 2.19 -23.42
N ASP A 335 -5.84 1.86 -24.62
CA ASP A 335 -5.58 2.65 -25.82
C ASP A 335 -6.71 3.65 -26.03
N VAL A 336 -6.58 4.86 -25.46
CA VAL A 336 -7.19 6.07 -26.07
C VAL A 336 -6.38 7.33 -25.73
N ASP A 337 -6.11 8.13 -26.75
CA ASP A 337 -5.50 9.45 -26.78
C ASP A 337 -6.13 10.50 -25.84
N SER A 338 -5.25 11.23 -25.15
CA SER A 338 -5.31 12.67 -24.78
C SER A 338 -4.12 13.00 -23.88
#